data_AF-A0A958CRF7-F1
#
_entry.id   AF-A0A958CRF7-F1
#
_cell.length_a   1.000
_cell.length_b   1.000
_cell.length_c   1.000
_cell.angle_alpha   90.00
_cell.angle_beta   90.00
_cell.angle_gamma   90.00
#
_symmetry.space_group_name_H-M   'P 1'
#
loop_
_entity.id
_entity.type
_entity.pdbx_description
1 polymer ?
#
loop_
_entity_poly.entity_id
_entity_poly.type
_entity_poly.pdbx_seq_one_letter_code
_entity_poly.pdbx_strand_id
1 'polypeptide(L)'
;LDNAILRGTGAGQPAGILSAASTVSVAKESGQSAATVLAENIVKMRARLWARSRPTSVWFINQDVEPQLHLMSMPVGTGGVPVYMPANGLSGLPYDTLYGRPIIPIEQCSTLGTVGDIVLADLSQYVLGEKGGMEAAASMHVRFLYAEQTFRFMMRVDGQPLWQSALTPANGSNTLSPFITLATRS
;
A
#
# COMPACT_ATOMS: atom_id res chain seq x y z
N LEU A 1 12.80 -4.85 -4.82
CA LEU A 1 11.74 -4.66 -5.84
C LEU A 1 10.52 -4.00 -5.22
N ASP A 2 10.05 -4.50 -4.09
CA ASP A 2 8.85 -4.04 -3.38
C ASP A 2 8.83 -2.52 -3.10
N ASN A 3 9.94 -1.96 -2.61
CA ASN A 3 10.05 -0.51 -2.41
C ASN A 3 9.92 0.28 -3.72
N ALA A 4 10.39 -0.26 -4.85
CA ALA A 4 10.26 0.40 -6.14
C ALA A 4 8.82 0.35 -6.67
N ILE A 5 8.05 -0.72 -6.39
CA ILE A 5 6.62 -0.78 -6.73
C ILE A 5 5.82 0.25 -5.92
N LEU A 6 6.21 0.49 -4.67
CA LEU A 6 5.51 1.45 -3.81
C LEU A 6 5.91 2.91 -4.09
N ARG A 7 7.22 3.18 -4.18
CA ARG A 7 7.82 4.53 -4.17
C ARG A 7 8.76 4.83 -5.32
N GLY A 8 8.84 3.94 -6.29
CA GLY A 8 9.85 4.07 -7.33
C GLY A 8 9.68 5.34 -8.17
N THR A 9 10.79 5.90 -8.63
CA THR A 9 10.79 7.18 -9.36
C THR A 9 10.36 7.04 -10.83
N GLY A 10 10.32 5.81 -11.37
CA GLY A 10 10.12 5.58 -12.81
C GLY A 10 11.35 5.90 -13.68
N ALA A 11 12.46 6.34 -13.09
CA ALA A 11 13.69 6.71 -13.80
C ALA A 11 14.78 5.66 -13.54
N GLY A 12 14.92 4.69 -14.45
CA GLY A 12 15.86 3.57 -14.29
C GLY A 12 15.45 2.52 -13.25
N GLN A 13 14.20 2.61 -12.78
CA GLN A 13 13.55 1.70 -11.85
C GLN A 13 12.02 1.77 -12.06
N PRO A 14 11.23 0.79 -11.59
CA PRO A 14 9.79 0.85 -11.68
C PRO A 14 9.19 2.17 -11.15
N ALA A 15 8.08 2.60 -11.75
CA ALA A 15 7.30 3.75 -11.31
C ALA A 15 6.38 3.36 -10.16
N GLY A 16 6.55 3.99 -9.01
CA GLY A 16 5.83 3.66 -7.79
C GLY A 16 4.37 4.10 -7.82
N ILE A 17 3.52 3.35 -7.13
CA ILE A 17 2.10 3.70 -7.00
C ILE A 17 1.93 5.02 -6.23
N LEU A 18 2.73 5.34 -5.21
CA LEU A 18 2.54 6.56 -4.42
C LEU A 18 2.84 7.86 -5.19
N SER A 19 3.74 7.80 -6.17
CA SER A 19 4.07 8.93 -7.05
C SER A 19 3.21 8.99 -8.32
N ALA A 20 2.32 8.02 -8.53
CA ALA A 20 1.50 7.94 -9.71
C ALA A 20 0.43 9.04 -9.75
N ALA A 21 0.20 9.64 -10.93
CA ALA A 21 -0.89 10.60 -11.14
C ALA A 21 -2.29 9.99 -11.00
N SER A 22 -2.39 8.66 -10.99
CA SER A 22 -3.62 7.94 -10.67
C SER A 22 -3.88 7.83 -9.16
N THR A 23 -2.92 8.09 -8.28
CA THR A 23 -3.11 7.92 -6.84
C THR A 23 -3.98 9.01 -6.23
N VAL A 24 -5.01 8.57 -5.52
CA VAL A 24 -5.93 9.47 -4.82
C VAL A 24 -5.53 9.57 -3.36
N SER A 25 -5.18 10.77 -2.92
CA SER A 25 -4.94 11.06 -1.51
C SER A 25 -6.22 11.54 -0.82
N VAL A 26 -6.60 10.89 0.28
CA VAL A 26 -7.73 11.31 1.13
C VAL A 26 -7.20 12.20 2.25
N ALA A 27 -7.75 13.41 2.35
CA ALA A 27 -7.36 14.40 3.36
C ALA A 27 -7.72 13.95 4.79
N LYS A 28 -7.04 14.55 5.79
CA LYS A 28 -7.38 14.37 7.21
C LYS A 28 -8.79 14.87 7.53
N GLU A 29 -9.39 14.31 8.58
CA GLU A 29 -10.66 14.82 9.10
C GLU A 29 -10.45 16.15 9.83
N SER A 30 -11.50 16.98 9.85
CA SER A 30 -11.50 18.21 10.64
C SER A 30 -11.45 17.86 12.14
N GLY A 31 -10.48 18.40 12.86
CA GLY A 31 -10.29 18.13 14.30
C GLY A 31 -9.56 16.82 14.61
N GLN A 32 -9.04 16.11 13.61
CA GLN A 32 -8.23 14.91 13.81
C GLN A 32 -6.86 15.26 14.40
N SER A 33 -6.48 14.57 15.49
CA SER A 33 -5.13 14.66 16.07
C SER A 33 -4.05 14.18 15.10
N ALA A 34 -2.86 14.76 15.19
CA ALA A 34 -1.72 14.34 14.40
C ALA A 34 -1.38 12.85 14.64
N ALA A 35 -0.84 12.17 13.62
CA ALA A 35 -0.47 10.75 13.67
C ALA A 35 -1.59 9.83 14.18
N THR A 36 -2.82 10.06 13.75
CA THR A 36 -3.95 9.16 14.02
C THR A 36 -4.59 8.65 12.74
N VAL A 37 -5.21 7.47 12.79
CA VAL A 37 -6.12 6.97 11.76
C VAL A 37 -7.50 6.81 12.40
N LEU A 38 -8.51 7.42 11.79
CA LEU A 38 -9.89 7.31 12.24
C LEU A 38 -10.69 6.40 11.29
N ALA A 39 -11.81 5.87 11.77
CA ALA A 39 -12.67 5.01 10.97
C ALA A 39 -13.24 5.74 9.74
N GLU A 40 -13.55 7.02 9.89
CA GLU A 40 -14.00 7.91 8.82
C GLU A 40 -12.96 7.99 7.69
N ASN A 41 -11.67 7.99 8.02
CA ASN A 41 -10.61 7.96 7.01
C ASN A 41 -10.70 6.68 6.18
N ILE A 42 -10.84 5.51 6.81
CA ILE A 42 -10.93 4.22 6.13
C ILE A 42 -12.19 4.16 5.25
N VAL A 43 -13.33 4.64 5.76
CA VAL A 43 -14.60 4.71 5.01
C VAL A 43 -14.42 5.57 3.76
N LYS A 44 -13.81 6.75 3.89
CA LYS A 44 -13.55 7.66 2.76
C LYS A 44 -12.55 7.06 1.78
N MET A 45 -11.48 6.41 2.24
CA MET A 45 -10.56 5.70 1.35
C MET A 45 -11.30 4.64 0.53
N ARG A 46 -12.09 3.78 1.17
CA ARG A 46 -12.87 2.76 0.46
C ARG A 46 -13.90 3.35 -0.51
N ALA A 47 -14.47 4.51 -0.20
CA ALA A 47 -15.40 5.21 -1.09
C ALA A 47 -14.72 5.73 -2.37
N ARG A 48 -13.43 6.07 -2.31
CA ARG A 48 -12.63 6.52 -3.47
C ARG A 48 -12.08 5.35 -4.31
N LEU A 49 -12.25 4.11 -3.86
CA LEU A 49 -11.79 2.94 -4.61
C LEU A 49 -12.68 2.68 -5.82
N TRP A 50 -12.05 2.45 -6.96
CA TRP A 50 -12.76 2.01 -8.16
C TRP A 50 -13.58 0.76 -7.87
N ALA A 51 -14.87 0.78 -8.23
CA ALA A 51 -15.83 -0.23 -7.81
C ALA A 51 -15.41 -1.66 -8.21
N ARG A 52 -14.77 -1.81 -9.38
CA ARG A 52 -14.30 -3.11 -9.88
C ARG A 52 -13.05 -3.63 -9.17
N SER A 53 -12.28 -2.75 -8.54
CA SER A 53 -11.11 -3.11 -7.72
C SER A 53 -11.47 -3.52 -6.29
N ARG A 54 -12.71 -3.29 -5.85
CA ARG A 54 -13.16 -3.70 -4.49
C ARG A 54 -12.93 -5.18 -4.16
N PRO A 55 -13.15 -6.16 -5.05
CA PRO A 55 -12.88 -7.57 -4.76
C PRO A 55 -11.39 -7.96 -4.80
N THR A 56 -10.51 -7.16 -5.40
CA THR A 56 -9.10 -7.48 -5.63
C THR A 56 -8.13 -6.61 -4.83
N SER A 57 -8.64 -5.54 -4.20
CA SER A 57 -7.83 -4.60 -3.43
C SER A 57 -7.30 -5.20 -2.13
N VAL A 58 -6.10 -4.75 -1.75
CA VAL A 58 -5.37 -5.13 -0.54
C VAL A 58 -4.99 -3.87 0.24
N TRP A 59 -4.99 -3.94 1.56
CA TRP A 59 -4.48 -2.88 2.42
C TRP A 59 -3.00 -3.13 2.72
N PHE A 60 -2.15 -2.20 2.35
CA PHE A 60 -0.75 -2.17 2.76
C PHE A 60 -0.57 -1.12 3.85
N ILE A 61 0.02 -1.52 4.97
CA ILE A 61 0.20 -0.66 6.13
C ILE A 61 1.61 -0.75 6.69
N ASN A 62 2.03 0.29 7.39
CA ASN A 62 3.15 0.17 8.31
C ASN A 62 2.68 -0.46 9.64
N GLN A 63 3.56 -1.21 10.30
CA GLN A 63 3.29 -1.84 11.60
C GLN A 63 2.89 -0.82 12.69
N ASP A 64 3.38 0.42 12.61
CA ASP A 64 3.00 1.51 13.51
C ASP A 64 1.49 1.85 13.46
N VAL A 65 0.81 1.48 12.36
CA VAL A 65 -0.62 1.72 12.15
C VAL A 65 -1.48 0.60 12.76
N GLU A 66 -0.92 -0.59 12.96
CA GLU A 66 -1.66 -1.77 13.47
C GLU A 66 -2.36 -1.51 14.82
N PRO A 67 -1.70 -0.93 15.85
CA PRO A 67 -2.36 -0.69 17.13
C PRO A 67 -3.60 0.21 17.02
N GLN A 68 -3.55 1.22 16.13
CA GLN A 68 -4.68 2.11 15.90
C GLN A 68 -5.81 1.43 15.13
N LEU A 69 -5.49 0.50 14.22
CA LEU A 69 -6.48 -0.29 13.51
C LEU A 69 -7.19 -1.29 14.44
N HIS A 70 -6.44 -1.98 15.30
CA HIS A 70 -7.00 -2.94 16.25
C HIS A 70 -7.89 -2.31 17.31
N LEU A 71 -7.57 -1.08 17.73
CA LEU A 71 -8.36 -0.32 18.71
C LEU A 71 -9.46 0.54 18.06
N MET A 72 -9.58 0.51 16.73
CA MET A 72 -10.54 1.35 16.00
C MET A 72 -11.98 0.88 16.23
N SER A 73 -12.81 1.79 16.73
CA SER A 73 -14.26 1.58 16.84
C SER A 73 -15.00 2.69 16.10
N MET A 74 -16.12 2.33 15.45
CA MET A 74 -17.06 3.30 14.91
C MET A 74 -18.10 3.57 15.99
N PRO A 75 -18.24 4.82 16.47
CA PRO A 75 -19.34 5.15 17.37
C PRO A 75 -20.68 5.00 16.61
N VAL A 76 -21.55 4.10 17.06
CA VAL A 76 -22.93 3.95 16.57
C VAL A 76 -23.88 4.30 17.72
N GLY A 77 -24.13 5.60 17.93
CA GLY A 77 -24.86 6.09 19.10
C GLY A 77 -24.00 6.01 20.38
N THR A 78 -24.57 5.55 21.50
CA THR A 78 -23.83 5.29 22.76
C THR A 78 -23.11 3.92 22.77
N GLY A 79 -23.24 3.11 21.72
CA GLY A 79 -22.54 1.84 21.55
C GLY A 79 -21.53 1.90 20.41
N GLY A 80 -20.26 1.62 20.66
CA GLY A 80 -19.25 1.48 19.61
C GLY A 80 -19.33 0.10 18.96
N VAL A 81 -19.46 0.04 17.64
CA VAL A 81 -19.22 -1.21 16.89
C VAL A 81 -17.75 -1.21 16.47
N PRO A 82 -16.95 -2.23 16.83
CA PRO A 82 -15.55 -2.29 16.42
C PRO A 82 -15.45 -2.34 14.89
N VAL A 83 -14.66 -1.43 14.31
CA VAL A 83 -14.38 -1.36 12.86
C VAL A 83 -13.51 -2.53 12.41
N TYR A 84 -12.76 -3.04 13.37
CA TYR A 84 -11.91 -4.19 13.25
C TYR A 84 -12.48 -5.35 14.07
N MET A 85 -13.12 -6.31 13.40
CA MET A 85 -13.43 -7.62 13.98
C MET A 85 -12.51 -8.64 13.29
N PRO A 86 -11.52 -9.23 13.99
CA PRO A 86 -10.85 -10.40 13.46
C PRO A 86 -11.92 -11.48 13.28
N ALA A 87 -11.99 -12.07 12.09
CA ALA A 87 -13.10 -12.93 11.67
C ALA A 87 -13.35 -14.14 12.60
N ASN A 88 -12.42 -14.45 13.53
CA ASN A 88 -12.51 -15.53 14.53
C ASN A 88 -11.87 -15.18 15.89
N GLY A 89 -11.90 -13.92 16.33
CA GLY A 89 -11.14 -13.49 17.52
C GLY A 89 -9.62 -13.41 17.23
N LEU A 90 -8.81 -13.08 18.25
CA LEU A 90 -7.34 -12.89 18.14
C LEU A 90 -6.56 -14.14 17.67
N SER A 91 -7.25 -15.23 17.32
CA SER A 91 -6.70 -16.59 17.23
C SER A 91 -6.95 -17.29 15.89
N GLY A 92 -7.44 -16.63 14.83
CA GLY A 92 -7.80 -17.39 13.63
C GLY A 92 -7.82 -16.64 12.32
N LEU A 93 -6.63 -16.48 11.71
CA LEU A 93 -6.27 -16.54 10.27
C LEU A 93 -4.95 -15.74 10.05
N PRO A 94 -4.11 -16.08 9.06
CA PRO A 94 -2.79 -15.46 8.88
C PRO A 94 -2.80 -13.97 8.47
N TYR A 95 -3.95 -13.41 8.11
CA TYR A 95 -4.12 -11.99 7.79
C TYR A 95 -5.41 -11.43 8.39
N ASP A 96 -5.25 -10.32 9.11
CA ASP A 96 -6.33 -9.49 9.62
C ASP A 96 -7.08 -8.84 8.44
N THR A 97 -8.42 -8.81 8.47
CA THR A 97 -9.21 -8.28 7.33
C THR A 97 -9.92 -6.97 7.68
N LEU A 98 -9.88 -6.00 6.77
CA LEU A 98 -10.62 -4.74 6.85
C LEU A 98 -11.56 -4.60 5.64
N TYR A 99 -12.87 -4.50 5.89
CA TYR A 99 -13.91 -4.58 4.84
C TYR A 99 -13.83 -5.85 3.97
N GLY A 100 -13.43 -6.98 4.56
CA GLY A 100 -13.26 -8.25 3.86
C GLY A 100 -12.07 -8.26 2.89
N ARG A 101 -11.11 -7.33 3.06
CA ARG A 101 -9.85 -7.28 2.33
C ARG A 101 -8.68 -7.55 3.27
N PRO A 102 -7.64 -8.29 2.83
CA PRO A 102 -6.49 -8.57 3.68
C PRO A 102 -5.71 -7.29 3.99
N ILE A 103 -5.20 -7.23 5.21
CA ILE A 103 -4.23 -6.24 5.68
C ILE A 103 -2.87 -6.90 5.66
N ILE A 104 -1.93 -6.31 4.93
CA ILE A 104 -0.56 -6.79 4.79
C ILE A 104 0.38 -5.71 5.32
N PRO A 105 1.02 -5.91 6.48
CA PRO A 105 2.04 -5.00 6.96
C PRO A 105 3.30 -5.13 6.12
N ILE A 106 3.83 -3.99 5.67
CA ILE A 106 5.03 -3.91 4.85
C ILE A 106 5.96 -2.82 5.37
N GLU A 107 7.26 -3.09 5.38
CA GLU A 107 8.29 -2.14 5.86
C GLU A 107 8.43 -0.91 4.95
N GLN A 108 7.96 -1.01 3.70
CA GLN A 108 8.10 0.07 2.73
C GLN A 108 7.06 1.18 2.95
N CYS A 109 5.98 0.93 3.70
CA CYS A 109 5.03 1.96 4.09
C CYS A 109 5.66 2.96 5.08
N SER A 110 5.28 4.24 5.01
CA SER A 110 5.82 5.25 5.92
C SER A 110 5.34 5.04 7.36
N THR A 111 6.03 5.65 8.33
CA THR A 111 5.51 5.76 9.68
C THR A 111 4.18 6.52 9.73
N LEU A 112 3.40 6.20 10.75
CA LEU A 112 2.06 6.70 11.00
C LEU A 112 1.95 8.24 10.87
N GLY A 113 0.93 8.70 10.15
CA GLY A 113 0.63 10.13 9.99
C GLY A 113 1.32 10.80 8.80
N THR A 114 2.17 10.09 8.07
CA THR A 114 2.77 10.58 6.82
C THR A 114 2.11 9.93 5.59
N VAL A 115 2.32 10.50 4.40
CA VAL A 115 1.73 9.93 3.16
C VAL A 115 2.31 8.53 2.91
N GLY A 116 1.42 7.58 2.62
CA GLY A 116 1.80 6.18 2.37
C GLY A 116 2.01 5.34 3.64
N ASP A 117 1.49 5.76 4.78
CA ASP A 117 1.41 4.95 6.01
C ASP A 117 0.34 3.84 5.91
N ILE A 118 -0.78 4.14 5.26
CA ILE A 118 -1.80 3.20 4.81
C ILE A 118 -2.10 3.44 3.33
N VAL A 119 -2.14 2.34 2.59
CA VAL A 119 -2.38 2.32 1.15
C VAL A 119 -3.42 1.26 0.84
N LEU A 120 -4.53 1.65 0.22
CA LEU A 120 -5.47 0.71 -0.39
C LEU A 120 -5.14 0.63 -1.87
N ALA A 121 -4.62 -0.52 -2.31
CA ALA A 121 -4.16 -0.70 -3.67
C ALA A 121 -4.71 -1.99 -4.28
N ASP A 122 -5.08 -1.92 -5.55
CA ASP A 122 -5.34 -3.09 -6.39
C ASP A 122 -4.15 -3.32 -7.34
N LEU A 123 -3.28 -4.26 -6.96
CA LEU A 123 -2.09 -4.61 -7.73
C LEU A 123 -2.40 -5.26 -9.08
N SER A 124 -3.65 -5.71 -9.33
CA SER A 124 -4.03 -6.15 -10.69
C SER A 124 -4.02 -5.01 -11.71
N GLN A 125 -4.06 -3.75 -11.24
CA GLN A 125 -3.95 -2.54 -12.06
C GLN A 125 -2.51 -2.00 -12.17
N TYR A 126 -1.53 -2.76 -11.69
CA TYR A 126 -0.10 -2.47 -11.82
C TYR A 126 0.53 -3.48 -12.75
N VAL A 127 1.23 -3.01 -13.80
CA VAL A 127 1.95 -3.90 -14.70
C VAL A 127 3.42 -3.96 -14.30
N LEU A 128 3.94 -5.18 -14.19
CA LEU A 128 5.35 -5.45 -13.96
C LEU A 128 5.87 -6.28 -15.13
N GLY A 129 6.95 -5.79 -15.75
CA GLY A 129 7.67 -6.46 -16.81
C GLY A 129 9.05 -6.91 -16.32
N GLU A 130 9.35 -8.19 -16.49
CA GLU A 130 10.66 -8.76 -16.22
C GLU A 130 11.36 -9.09 -17.54
N LYS A 131 12.65 -8.76 -17.65
CA LYS A 131 13.46 -9.07 -18.83
C LYS A 131 14.63 -9.98 -18.50
N GLY A 132 14.40 -11.27 -18.71
CA GLY A 132 15.34 -12.31 -18.31
C GLY A 132 15.28 -12.49 -16.80
N GLY A 133 15.24 -13.74 -16.37
CA GLY A 133 15.21 -14.09 -14.96
C GLY A 133 16.42 -13.57 -14.20
N MET A 134 16.49 -13.91 -12.92
CA MET A 134 17.65 -13.55 -12.10
C MET A 134 18.92 -14.20 -12.67
N GLU A 135 19.82 -13.38 -13.20
CA GLU A 135 21.13 -13.79 -13.68
C GLU A 135 22.09 -13.84 -12.49
N ALA A 136 22.40 -15.05 -12.04
CA ALA A 136 23.40 -15.30 -11.00
C ALA A 136 24.76 -15.63 -11.62
N ALA A 137 25.82 -15.01 -11.12
CA ALA A 137 27.19 -15.32 -11.48
C ALA A 137 28.07 -15.35 -10.22
N ALA A 138 29.05 -16.25 -10.18
CA ALA A 138 30.05 -16.28 -9.13
C ALA A 138 31.45 -16.19 -9.74
N SER A 139 32.35 -15.49 -9.08
CA SER A 139 33.75 -15.39 -9.51
C SER A 139 34.70 -15.47 -8.32
N MET A 140 35.62 -16.41 -8.42
CA MET A 140 36.77 -16.59 -7.52
C MET A 140 37.93 -15.66 -7.89
N HIS A 141 37.99 -15.17 -9.13
CA HIS A 141 39.15 -14.43 -9.65
C HIS A 141 39.22 -12.98 -9.12
N VAL A 142 38.07 -12.33 -8.90
CA VAL A 142 38.01 -10.91 -8.52
C VAL A 142 38.64 -10.64 -7.14
N ARG A 143 38.52 -11.59 -6.20
CA ARG A 143 39.10 -11.49 -4.86
C ARG A 143 39.92 -12.71 -4.44
N PHE A 144 40.62 -13.28 -5.42
CA PHE A 144 41.45 -14.47 -5.22
C PHE A 144 42.52 -14.29 -4.13
N LEU A 145 43.23 -13.15 -4.12
CA LEU A 145 44.28 -12.86 -3.13
C LEU A 145 43.77 -12.77 -1.68
N TYR A 146 42.46 -12.56 -1.50
CA TYR A 146 41.82 -12.45 -0.19
C TYR A 146 41.13 -13.74 0.25
N ALA A 147 41.25 -14.82 -0.54
CA ALA A 147 40.52 -16.06 -0.34
C ALA A 147 38.98 -15.86 -0.27
N GLU A 148 38.46 -14.88 -1.00
CA GLU A 148 37.03 -14.54 -1.05
C GLU A 148 36.40 -14.93 -2.40
N GLN A 149 35.14 -15.37 -2.37
CA GLN A 149 34.32 -15.60 -3.55
C GLN A 149 33.31 -14.46 -3.73
N THR A 150 33.26 -13.89 -4.93
CA THR A 150 32.30 -12.83 -5.26
C THR A 150 31.07 -13.41 -5.93
N PHE A 151 29.90 -12.91 -5.56
CA PHE A 151 28.62 -13.28 -6.17
C PHE A 151 27.95 -12.03 -6.76
N ARG A 152 27.34 -12.18 -7.93
CA ARG A 152 26.57 -11.14 -8.60
C ARG A 152 25.20 -11.70 -8.97
N PHE A 153 24.16 -10.98 -8.58
CA PHE A 153 22.79 -11.23 -8.99
C PHE A 153 22.31 -10.01 -9.77
N MET A 154 21.87 -10.21 -11.01
CA MET A 154 21.28 -9.15 -11.83
C MET A 154 19.85 -9.52 -12.16
N MET A 155 18.96 -8.56 -11.99
CA MET A 155 17.56 -8.67 -12.36
C MET A 155 17.19 -7.40 -13.11
N ARG A 156 16.51 -7.55 -14.25
CA ARG A 156 16.01 -6.42 -15.02
C ARG A 156 14.50 -6.44 -14.94
N VAL A 157 13.97 -5.53 -14.15
CA VAL A 157 12.54 -5.37 -13.94
C VAL A 157 12.19 -3.91 -14.13
N ASP A 158 11.07 -3.69 -14.81
CA ASP A 158 10.42 -2.40 -14.92
C ASP A 158 8.93 -2.57 -14.60
N GLY A 159 8.23 -1.49 -14.27
CA GLY A 159 6.82 -1.57 -13.96
C GLY A 159 6.19 -0.21 -13.79
N GLN A 160 4.88 -0.14 -14.01
CA GLN A 160 4.13 1.09 -13.86
C GLN A 160 2.64 0.82 -13.60
N PRO A 161 1.93 1.77 -12.98
CA PRO A 161 0.47 1.78 -12.95
C PRO A 161 -0.13 1.78 -14.37
N LEU A 162 -1.19 1.00 -14.59
CA LEU A 162 -1.93 1.02 -15.86
C LEU A 162 -2.70 2.34 -16.05
N TRP A 163 -3.06 2.99 -14.95
CA TRP A 163 -3.87 4.21 -14.95
C TRP A 163 -2.97 5.44 -15.00
N GLN A 164 -3.14 6.26 -16.03
CA GLN A 164 -2.42 7.52 -16.21
C GLN A 164 -2.95 8.65 -15.30
N SER A 165 -4.22 8.61 -14.92
CA SER A 165 -4.86 9.59 -14.04
C SER A 165 -5.99 8.96 -13.22
N ALA A 166 -6.44 9.65 -12.18
CA ALA A 166 -7.65 9.25 -11.47
C ALA A 166 -8.89 9.39 -12.38
N LEU A 167 -9.86 8.49 -12.23
CA LEU A 167 -11.12 8.50 -12.98
C LEU A 167 -12.08 9.50 -12.35
N THR A 168 -12.66 10.39 -13.14
CA THR A 168 -13.81 11.20 -12.71
C THR A 168 -15.09 10.49 -13.15
N PRO A 169 -15.96 10.07 -12.21
CA PRO A 169 -17.21 9.40 -12.56
C PRO A 169 -18.13 10.29 -13.41
N ALA A 170 -18.97 9.67 -14.25
CA ALA A 170 -19.97 10.39 -15.04
C ALA A 170 -20.99 11.13 -14.15
N ASN A 171 -21.36 10.53 -13.01
CA ASN A 171 -22.26 11.10 -12.02
C ASN A 171 -21.55 11.17 -10.66
N GLY A 172 -20.86 12.29 -10.40
CA GLY A 172 -20.19 12.55 -9.13
C GLY A 172 -18.90 13.34 -9.28
N SER A 173 -18.54 14.12 -8.26
CA SER A 173 -17.32 14.94 -8.25
C SER A 173 -16.11 14.25 -7.60
N ASN A 174 -16.32 13.15 -6.89
CA ASN A 174 -15.25 12.42 -6.21
C ASN A 174 -14.48 11.53 -7.19
N THR A 175 -13.19 11.80 -7.36
CA THR A 175 -12.34 10.97 -8.22
C THR A 175 -12.14 9.57 -7.65
N LEU A 176 -12.08 8.57 -8.52
CA LEU A 176 -11.89 7.17 -8.17
C LEU A 176 -10.56 6.67 -8.70
N SER A 177 -9.93 5.73 -7.99
CA SER A 177 -8.69 5.10 -8.42
C SER A 177 -8.53 3.70 -7.84
N PRO A 178 -7.75 2.81 -8.47
CA PRO A 178 -7.27 1.58 -7.86
C PRO A 178 -6.20 1.80 -6.77
N PHE A 179 -5.59 2.99 -6.67
CA PHE A 179 -4.55 3.33 -5.70
C PHE A 179 -4.96 4.51 -4.82
N ILE A 180 -5.00 4.29 -3.51
CA ILE A 180 -5.50 5.28 -2.55
C ILE A 180 -4.58 5.32 -1.34
N THR A 181 -4.30 6.51 -0.85
CA THR A 181 -3.51 6.71 0.38
C THR A 181 -4.11 7.83 1.23
N LEU A 182 -3.70 7.94 2.48
CA LEU A 182 -4.02 9.10 3.30
C LEU A 182 -2.99 10.22 3.10
N ALA A 183 -3.47 11.45 3.20
CA ALA A 183 -2.61 12.63 3.26
C ALA A 183 -1.85 12.68 4.60
N THR A 184 -0.87 13.57 4.67
CA THR A 184 -0.17 13.87 5.93
C THR A 184 -1.18 14.35 6.98
N ARG A 185 -1.09 13.77 8.19
CA ARG A 185 -1.81 14.16 9.40
C ARG A 185 -0.79 14.66 10.43
N SER A 186 -0.27 15.86 10.19
CA SER A 186 0.48 16.66 11.15
C SER A 186 -0.39 17.73 11.78
#